data_AF-A0A1V2YBQ3-F1
#
_entry.id   AF-A0A1V2YBQ3-F1
#
_cell.length_a   1.000
_cell.length_b   1.000
_cell.length_c   1.000
_cell.angle_alpha   90.00
_cell.angle_beta   90.00
_cell.angle_gamma   90.00
#
_symmetry.space_group_name_H-M   'P 1'
#
loop_
_entity.id
_entity.type
_entity.pdbx_description
1 polymer ?
#
loop_
_entity_poly.entity_id
_entity_poly.type
_entity_poly.pdbx_seq_one_letter_code
_entity_poly.pdbx_strand_id
1 'polypeptide(L)' 'MSKNLKDLQSKYEEGYRCIYKEEKDGLTTLHLKDFAREKSHTVSSNENMEIGAMENFLDDIELEKKAKGHDIICTD' A
#
# COMPACT_ATOMS: atom_id res chain seq x y z
N MET A 1 1.61 -16.30 -0.18
CA MET A 1 1.50 -14.84 0.01
C MET A 1 2.83 -14.34 0.53
N SER A 2 3.44 -13.41 -0.19
CA SER A 2 4.76 -12.88 0.10
C SER A 2 4.75 -11.94 1.31
N LYS A 3 5.91 -11.73 1.94
CA LYS A 3 6.01 -11.01 3.21
C LYS A 3 5.66 -9.53 3.06
N ASN A 4 6.08 -8.89 1.97
CA ASN A 4 5.89 -7.46 1.76
C ASN A 4 4.44 -7.14 1.38
N LEU A 5 3.78 -8.02 0.62
CA LEU A 5 2.34 -7.90 0.35
C LEU A 5 1.51 -7.99 1.64
N LYS A 6 1.81 -8.95 2.52
CA LYS A 6 1.11 -9.06 3.82
C LYS A 6 1.35 -7.83 4.70
N ASP A 7 2.58 -7.31 4.71
CA ASP A 7 2.91 -6.09 5.46
C ASP A 7 2.14 -4.88 4.92
N LEU A 8 2.09 -4.71 3.59
CA LEU A 8 1.29 -3.66 2.95
C LEU A 8 -0.19 -3.74 3.34
N GLN A 9 -0.80 -4.92 3.24
CA GLN A 9 -2.20 -5.14 3.61
C GLN A 9 -2.44 -4.81 5.09
N SER A 10 -1.59 -5.31 5.98
CA SER A 10 -1.68 -5.05 7.41
C SER A 10 -1.53 -3.56 7.74
N LYS A 11 -0.64 -2.83 7.05
CA LYS A 11 -0.49 -1.38 7.24
C LYS A 11 -1.73 -0.62 6.77
N TYR A 12 -2.38 -1.08 5.70
CA TYR A 12 -3.64 -0.49 5.26
C TYR A 12 -4.79 -0.69 6.27
N GLU A 13 -4.85 -1.86 6.93
CA GLU A 13 -5.74 -2.13 8.06
C GLU A 13 -5.44 -1.25 9.28
N GLU A 14 -4.15 -0.96 9.54
CA GLU A 14 -3.72 -0.03 10.60
C GLU A 14 -4.04 1.45 10.31
N GLY A 15 -4.48 1.78 9.08
CA GLY A 15 -4.82 3.15 8.68
C GLY A 15 -3.74 3.87 7.86
N TYR A 16 -2.64 3.21 7.50
CA TYR A 16 -1.66 3.79 6.59
C TYR A 16 -2.24 3.88 5.17
N ARG A 17 -1.79 4.88 4.42
CA ARG A 17 -2.08 5.04 2.99
C ARG A 17 -0.79 5.26 2.21
N CYS A 18 -0.69 4.65 1.04
CA CYS A 18 0.40 4.93 0.12
C CYS A 18 0.33 6.38 -0.35
N ILE A 19 1.43 7.11 -0.19
CA ILE A 19 1.56 8.52 -0.56
C ILE A 19 2.54 8.73 -1.71
N TYR A 20 3.45 7.77 -1.93
CA TYR A 20 4.43 7.84 -2.97
C TYR A 20 4.94 6.45 -3.33
N LYS A 21 5.15 6.20 -4.62
CA LYS A 21 5.78 5.01 -5.16
C LYS A 21 7.03 5.45 -5.91
N GLU A 22 8.14 4.79 -5.63
CA GLU A 22 9.39 4.94 -6.36
C GLU A 22 9.83 3.60 -6.95
N GLU A 23 10.50 3.69 -8.09
CA GLU A 23 11.18 2.55 -8.71
C GLU A 23 12.61 2.96 -9.00
N LYS A 24 13.57 2.23 -8.42
CA LYS A 24 14.99 2.52 -8.56
C LYS A 24 15.78 1.22 -8.59
N ASP A 25 16.63 1.06 -9.61
CA ASP A 25 17.53 -0.09 -9.76
C ASP A 25 16.82 -1.46 -9.65
N GLY A 26 15.58 -1.56 -10.16
CA GLY A 26 14.77 -2.79 -10.09
C GLY A 26 14.13 -3.06 -8.72
N LEU A 27 14.23 -2.12 -7.78
CA LEU A 27 13.53 -2.13 -6.51
C LEU A 27 12.34 -1.16 -6.58
N THR A 28 11.14 -1.68 -6.35
CA THR A 28 9.94 -0.87 -6.14
C THR A 28 9.76 -0.63 -4.65
N THR A 29 9.67 0.64 -4.24
CA THR A 29 9.39 1.03 -2.85
C THR A 29 8.09 1.83 -2.79
N LEU A 30 7.20 1.41 -1.89
CA LEU A 30 5.98 2.11 -1.52
C LEU A 30 6.22 2.84 -0.20
N HIS A 31 5.96 4.14 -0.20
CA HIS A 31 5.99 4.99 0.99
C HIS A 31 4.57 5.15 1.51
N LEU A 32 4.34 4.66 2.72
CA LEU A 32 3.05 4.69 3.40
C LEU A 32 3.09 5.71 4.54
N LYS A 33 1.97 6.41 4.76
CA LYS A 33 1.80 7.34 5.86
C LYS A 33 0.51 7.09 6.62
N ASP A 34 0.62 7.03 7.93
CA ASP A 34 -0.50 7.14 8.87
C ASP A 34 -0.54 8.59 9.34
N PHE A 35 -1.58 9.31 8.91
CA PHE A 35 -1.76 10.72 9.22
C PHE A 35 -2.28 10.96 10.64
N ALA A 36 -2.96 9.97 11.25
CA ALA A 36 -3.49 10.09 12.60
C ALA A 36 -2.37 9.95 13.64
N ARG A 37 -1.39 9.07 13.38
CA ARG A 37 -0.25 8.84 14.27
C ARG A 37 1.03 9.55 13.86
N GLU A 38 1.00 10.28 12.75
CA GLU A 38 2.16 10.92 12.10
C GLU A 38 3.34 9.96 11.88
N LYS A 39 3.04 8.71 11.50
CA LYS A 39 4.04 7.66 11.24
C LYS A 39 4.19 7.40 9.76
N SER A 40 5.41 7.05 9.36
CA SER A 40 5.73 6.60 8.01
C SER A 40 6.22 5.17 8.04
N HIS A 41 5.90 4.41 7.00
CA HIS A 41 6.36 3.04 6.79
C HIS A 41 6.72 2.83 5.33
N THR A 42 7.68 1.97 5.04
CA THR A 42 8.11 1.67 3.67
C THR A 42 8.04 0.19 3.41
N VAL A 43 7.44 -0.17 2.28
CA VAL A 43 7.38 -1.56 1.81
C VAL A 43 8.10 -1.61 0.47
N SER A 44 9.14 -2.43 0.35
CA SER A 44 9.95 -2.53 -0.87
C SER A 44 10.09 -3.96 -1.34
N SER A 45 10.03 -4.17 -2.65
CA SER A 45 10.27 -5.48 -3.29
C SER A 45 11.04 -5.32 -4.60
N ASN A 46 11.87 -6.32 -4.89
CA ASN A 46 12.57 -6.48 -6.18
C ASN A 46 12.08 -7.74 -6.92
N GLU A 47 11.02 -8.40 -6.43
CA GLU A 47 10.44 -9.58 -7.05
C GLU A 47 9.23 -9.17 -7.90
N ASN A 48 9.34 -9.27 -9.23
CA ASN A 48 8.28 -8.82 -10.16
C ASN A 48 6.88 -9.37 -9.85
N MET A 49 6.78 -10.63 -9.41
CA MET A 49 5.49 -11.21 -9.04
C MET A 49 4.90 -10.60 -7.76
N GLU A 50 5.75 -10.28 -6.78
CA GLU A 50 5.32 -9.60 -5.55
C GLU A 50 4.94 -8.15 -5.84
N ILE A 51 5.73 -7.45 -6.66
CA ILE A 51 5.45 -6.08 -7.09
C ILE A 51 4.08 -6.01 -7.77
N GLY A 52 3.81 -6.89 -8.74
CA GLY A 52 2.50 -6.92 -9.41
C GLY A 52 1.33 -7.21 -8.46
N ALA A 53 1.53 -8.05 -7.44
CA ALA A 53 0.51 -8.30 -6.43
C ALA A 53 0.26 -7.09 -5.52
N MET A 54 1.32 -6.34 -5.17
CA MET A 54 1.22 -5.09 -4.42
C MET A 54 0.51 -4.01 -5.22
N GLU A 55 0.80 -3.89 -6.52
CA GLU A 55 0.14 -2.95 -7.43
C GLU A 55 -1.35 -3.26 -7.59
N ASN A 56 -1.70 -4.52 -7.88
CA ASN A 56 -3.10 -4.94 -7.98
C ASN A 56 -3.90 -4.59 -6.72
N PHE A 57 -3.31 -4.80 -5.53
CA PHE A 57 -3.95 -4.42 -4.27
C PHE A 57 -4.21 -2.91 -4.18
N LEU A 58 -3.25 -2.07 -4.57
CA LEU A 58 -3.43 -0.61 -4.58
C LEU A 58 -4.48 -0.16 -5.59
N ASP A 59 -4.50 -0.77 -6.77
CA ASP A 59 -5.47 -0.49 -7.83
C ASP A 59 -6.90 -0.85 -7.39
N ASP A 60 -7.08 -2.00 -6.74
CA ASP A 60 -8.36 -2.41 -6.16
C ASP A 60 -8.87 -1.38 -5.16
N ILE A 61 -8.00 -0.89 -4.28
CA ILE A 61 -8.35 0.18 -3.33
C ILE A 61 -8.73 1.46 -4.08
N GLU A 62 -7.98 1.88 -5.10
CA GLU A 62 -8.29 3.09 -5.86
C GLU A 62 -9.63 2.99 -6.60
N LEU A 63 -9.96 1.81 -7.14
CA LEU A 63 -11.27 1.53 -7.72
C LEU A 63 -12.38 1.67 -6.68
N GLU A 64 -12.20 1.12 -5.49
CA GLU A 64 -13.16 1.28 -4.39
C GLU A 64 -13.34 2.75 -3.97
N LYS A 65 -12.25 3.51 -3.88
CA LYS A 65 -12.29 4.96 -3.59
C LYS A 65 -13.11 5.71 -4.62
N LYS A 66 -12.86 5.45 -5.91
CA LYS A 66 -13.56 6.11 -7.02
C LYS A 66 -15.05 5.77 -7.00
N ALA A 67 -15.40 4.52 -6.65
CA ALA A 67 -16.79 4.09 -6.56
C ALA A 67 -17.53 4.70 -5.36
N LYS A 68 -16.88 4.83 -4.21
CA LYS A 68 -17.54 5.20 -2.93
C LYS A 68 -17.29 6.65 -2.49
N GLY A 69 -16.35 7.35 -3.12
CA GLY A 69 -15.95 8.72 -2.78
C GLY A 69 -14.94 8.83 -1.61
N HIS A 70 -14.64 7.73 -0.91
CA HIS A 70 -13.68 7.67 0.20
C HIS A 70 -12.94 6.32 0.24
N ASP A 71 -11.73 6.35 0.81
CA ASP A 71 -10.95 5.16 1.17
C ASP A 71 -11.62 4.39 2.31
N ILE A 72 -12.44 3.38 2.00
CA ILE A 72 -12.97 2.52 3.07
C ILE A 72 -11.91 1.51 3.48
N ILE A 73 -11.15 1.88 4.51
CA ILE A 73 -10.91 0.98 5.64
C ILE A 73 -11.13 1.85 6.88
N CYS A 74 -12.39 2.04 7.25
CA CYS A 74 -12.75 2.53 8.57
C CYS A 74 -12.66 1.33 9.50
N THR A 75 -11.65 1.31 10.37
CA THR A 75 -11.75 0.50 11.59
C THR A 75 -12.78 1.17 12.49
N ASP A 76 -13.87 0.46 12.78
CA ASP A 76 -14.87 0.82 13.81
C ASP A 76 -14.22 1.03 15.18
#